data_AF-A0A656QHG9-F1
#
_entry.id   AF-A0A656QHG9-F1
#
_cell.length_a   1.000
_cell.length_b   1.000
_cell.length_c   1.000
_cell.angle_alpha   90.00
_cell.angle_beta   90.00
_cell.angle_gamma   90.00
#
_symmetry.space_group_name_H-M   'P 1'
#
loop_
_entity.id
_entity.type
_entity.pdbx_description
1 polymer ?
#
loop_
_entity_poly.entity_id
_entity_poly.type
_entity_poly.pdbx_seq_one_letter_code
_entity_poly.pdbx_strand_id
1 'polypeptide(L)'
;MNKANSYHVALPGKWPLHTLEPVRSAQIRVMLNTIVTDAPSVWRRAPRRTWSDISRLVLSQLMTLDRLYPEAGILESPLRQMAVRFFAVNADPAIIGFGRRAGDAPSPAVTRLAQALRGTQRSNQHTVQQVQR
;
A
#
# COMPACT_ATOMS: atom_id res chain seq x y z
N MET A 1 -13.07 -2.01 29.12
CA MET A 1 -14.23 -2.36 28.27
C MET A 1 -13.72 -2.45 26.83
N ASN A 2 -13.40 -3.65 26.35
CA ASN A 2 -12.86 -3.86 25.01
C ASN A 2 -13.99 -3.70 24.01
N LYS A 3 -14.09 -2.52 23.37
CA LYS A 3 -14.90 -2.38 22.17
C LYS A 3 -14.33 -3.34 21.14
N ALA A 4 -15.03 -4.45 20.90
CA ALA A 4 -14.81 -5.24 19.71
C ALA A 4 -15.13 -4.29 18.53
N ASN A 5 -14.10 -3.69 17.95
CA ASN A 5 -14.25 -2.96 16.71
C ASN A 5 -14.67 -4.00 15.67
N SER A 6 -15.98 -4.09 15.43
CA SER A 6 -16.57 -4.80 14.31
C SER A 6 -16.17 -4.06 13.04
N TYR A 7 -14.96 -4.37 12.55
CA TYR A 7 -14.45 -3.81 11.31
C TYR A 7 -15.17 -4.49 10.14
N HIS A 8 -16.05 -3.75 9.47
CA HIS A 8 -16.60 -4.15 8.19
C HIS A 8 -15.49 -4.02 7.13
N VAL A 9 -14.97 -5.16 6.65
CA VAL A 9 -14.14 -5.19 5.45
C VAL A 9 -15.08 -5.06 4.26
N ALA A 10 -14.96 -3.97 3.52
CA ALA A 10 -15.68 -3.82 2.25
C ALA A 10 -15.07 -4.80 1.24
N LEU A 11 -15.84 -5.82 0.86
CA LEU A 11 -15.39 -6.82 -0.12
C LEU A 11 -15.09 -6.16 -1.47
N PRO A 12 -14.09 -6.66 -2.22
CA PRO A 12 -13.84 -6.19 -3.57
C PRO A 12 -15.08 -6.37 -4.44
N GLY A 13 -15.30 -5.44 -5.38
CA GLY A 13 -16.29 -5.62 -6.44
C GLY A 13 -15.94 -6.79 -7.37
N LYS A 14 -16.70 -6.96 -8.45
CA LYS A 14 -16.46 -8.03 -9.43
C LYS A 14 -15.03 -7.92 -10.00
N TRP A 15 -14.17 -8.89 -9.72
CA TRP A 15 -12.84 -8.97 -10.33
C TRP A 15 -12.92 -9.05 -11.86
N PRO A 16 -12.18 -8.20 -12.61
CA PRO A 16 -12.13 -8.22 -14.06
C PRO A 16 -11.17 -9.33 -14.53
N LEU A 17 -11.69 -10.56 -14.58
CA LEU A 17 -10.95 -11.73 -15.05
C LEU A 17 -11.25 -12.00 -16.52
N HIS A 18 -10.24 -12.45 -17.26
CA HIS A 18 -10.37 -12.80 -18.68
C HIS A 18 -10.97 -14.19 -18.93
N THR A 19 -10.89 -15.09 -17.95
CA THR A 19 -11.47 -16.42 -18.09
C THR A 19 -13.00 -16.38 -18.19
N LEU A 20 -13.54 -16.99 -19.24
CA LEU A 20 -14.97 -17.21 -19.45
C LEU A 20 -15.47 -18.48 -18.76
N GLU A 21 -14.57 -19.35 -18.27
CA GLU A 21 -14.94 -20.59 -17.57
C GLU A 21 -15.45 -20.27 -16.15
N PRO A 22 -16.73 -20.54 -15.83
CA PRO A 22 -17.36 -20.07 -14.61
C PRO A 22 -16.74 -20.62 -13.32
N VAL A 23 -16.36 -21.90 -13.30
CA VAL A 23 -15.82 -22.55 -12.09
C VAL A 23 -14.44 -22.00 -11.77
N ARG A 24 -13.55 -21.92 -12.76
CA ARG A 24 -12.22 -21.32 -12.64
C ARG A 24 -12.31 -19.84 -12.29
N SER A 25 -13.26 -19.10 -12.88
CA SER A 25 -13.51 -17.71 -12.51
C SER A 25 -13.87 -17.59 -11.02
N ALA A 26 -14.74 -18.46 -10.51
CA ALA A 26 -15.11 -18.48 -9.10
C ALA A 26 -13.91 -18.82 -8.20
N GLN A 27 -13.11 -19.83 -8.57
CA GLN A 27 -11.91 -20.22 -7.83
C GLN A 27 -10.91 -19.07 -7.73
N ILE A 28 -10.58 -18.42 -8.85
CA ILE A 28 -9.66 -17.29 -8.89
C ILE A 28 -10.19 -16.13 -8.05
N ARG A 29 -11.49 -15.83 -8.12
CA ARG A 29 -12.13 -14.78 -7.29
C ARG A 29 -11.98 -15.06 -5.79
N VAL A 30 -12.18 -16.31 -5.36
CA VAL A 30 -11.99 -16.70 -3.96
C VAL A 30 -10.55 -16.47 -3.54
N MET A 31 -9.58 -16.91 -4.34
CA MET A 31 -8.15 -16.72 -4.03
C MET A 31 -7.76 -15.24 -3.99
N LEU A 32 -8.23 -14.42 -4.94
CA LEU A 32 -8.00 -12.97 -4.96
C LEU A 32 -8.58 -12.30 -3.72
N ASN A 33 -9.82 -12.64 -3.36
CA ASN A 33 -10.46 -12.13 -2.15
C ASN A 33 -9.62 -12.50 -0.92
N THR A 34 -9.24 -13.77 -0.77
CA THR A 34 -8.40 -14.22 0.35
C THR A 34 -7.09 -13.42 0.43
N ILE A 35 -6.37 -13.26 -0.69
CA ILE A 35 -5.11 -12.49 -0.74
C ILE A 35 -5.33 -11.07 -0.21
N VAL A 36 -6.34 -10.36 -0.70
CA VAL A 36 -6.56 -8.96 -0.32
C VAL A 36 -7.16 -8.81 1.07
N THR A 37 -8.01 -9.72 1.55
CA THR A 37 -8.62 -9.64 2.89
C THR A 37 -7.72 -10.13 4.01
N ASP A 38 -6.79 -11.05 3.72
CA ASP A 38 -5.85 -11.55 4.71
C ASP A 38 -4.71 -10.56 4.96
N ALA A 39 -4.29 -9.82 3.94
CA ALA A 39 -3.22 -8.82 4.07
C ALA A 39 -3.49 -7.78 5.20
N PRO A 40 -4.69 -7.17 5.33
CA PRO A 40 -5.06 -6.32 6.47
C PRO A 40 -5.05 -7.05 7.81
N SER A 41 -5.35 -8.35 7.82
CA SER A 41 -5.39 -9.18 9.03
C SER A 41 -3.99 -9.53 9.52
N VAL A 42 -3.09 -9.91 8.61
CA VAL A 42 -1.64 -10.07 8.87
C VAL A 42 -1.04 -8.77 9.35
N TRP A 43 -1.41 -7.66 8.71
CA TRP A 43 -0.96 -6.33 9.07
C TRP A 43 -1.36 -5.94 10.51
N ARG A 44 -2.62 -6.14 10.90
CA ARG A 44 -3.09 -5.86 12.27
C ARG A 44 -2.30 -6.61 13.34
N ARG A 45 -1.86 -7.83 13.04
CA ARG A 45 -1.05 -8.66 13.96
C ARG A 45 0.43 -8.32 13.96
N ALA A 46 0.91 -7.53 13.00
CA ALA A 46 2.32 -7.20 12.81
C ALA A 46 2.55 -5.67 12.84
N PRO A 47 2.54 -5.03 14.03
CA PRO A 47 2.59 -3.57 14.20
C PRO A 47 3.93 -2.92 13.80
N ARG A 48 4.83 -3.62 13.12
CA ARG A 48 6.07 -3.06 12.56
C ARG A 48 6.08 -3.03 11.03
N ARG A 49 5.05 -3.56 10.36
CA ARG A 49 4.99 -3.64 8.90
C ARG A 49 4.41 -2.35 8.29
N THR A 50 5.01 -1.93 7.19
CA THR A 50 4.65 -0.74 6.40
C THR A 50 3.80 -1.10 5.18
N TRP A 51 3.28 -0.09 4.49
CA TRP A 51 2.63 -0.27 3.18
C TRP A 51 3.52 -1.00 2.18
N SER A 52 4.84 -0.74 2.18
CA SER A 52 5.80 -1.40 1.30
C SER A 52 5.89 -2.91 1.57
N ASP A 53 5.85 -3.31 2.84
CA ASP A 53 5.87 -4.73 3.21
C ASP A 53 4.60 -5.44 2.71
N ILE A 54 3.45 -4.81 2.94
CA ILE A 54 2.14 -5.34 2.55
C ILE A 54 2.03 -5.42 1.03
N SER A 55 2.43 -4.36 0.32
CA SER A 55 2.39 -4.32 -1.14
C SER A 55 3.28 -5.40 -1.75
N ARG A 56 4.46 -5.67 -1.16
CA ARG A 56 5.34 -6.75 -1.62
C ARG A 56 4.72 -8.13 -1.41
N LEU A 57 4.12 -8.37 -0.24
CA LEU A 57 3.45 -9.63 0.06
C LEU A 57 2.30 -9.88 -0.92
N VAL A 58 1.40 -8.92 -1.06
CA VAL A 58 0.25 -9.01 -1.96
C VAL A 58 0.71 -9.21 -3.40
N LEU A 59 1.70 -8.43 -3.87
CA LEU A 59 2.24 -8.58 -5.22
C LEU A 59 2.85 -9.96 -5.45
N SER A 60 3.59 -10.50 -4.47
CA SER A 60 4.16 -11.85 -4.56
C SER A 60 3.07 -12.92 -4.66
N GLN A 61 1.98 -12.78 -3.91
CA GLN A 61 0.84 -13.69 -3.99
C GLN A 61 0.09 -13.57 -5.32
N LEU A 62 -0.11 -12.34 -5.84
CA LEU A 62 -0.70 -12.12 -7.15
C LEU A 62 0.16 -12.70 -8.28
N MET A 63 1.48 -12.52 -8.23
CA MET A 63 2.41 -13.14 -9.19
C MET A 63 2.35 -14.66 -9.15
N THR A 64 2.18 -15.24 -7.96
CA THR A 64 2.03 -16.69 -7.82
C THR A 64 0.71 -17.15 -8.46
N LEU A 65 -0.38 -16.45 -8.20
CA LEU A 65 -1.68 -16.76 -8.78
C LEU A 65 -1.69 -16.60 -10.31
N ASP A 66 -1.03 -15.57 -10.83
CA ASP A 66 -0.88 -15.31 -12.27
C ASP A 66 -0.11 -16.44 -12.97
N ARG A 67 0.91 -17.01 -12.32
CA ARG A 67 1.60 -18.22 -12.85
C ARG A 67 0.72 -19.46 -12.87
N LEU A 68 -0.22 -19.58 -11.92
CA LEU A 68 -1.17 -20.71 -11.87
C LEU A 68 -2.31 -20.55 -12.90
N TYR A 69 -2.65 -19.30 -13.25
CA TYR A 69 -3.74 -18.96 -14.17
C TYR A 69 -3.30 -17.86 -15.14
N PRO A 70 -2.34 -18.14 -16.05
CA PRO A 70 -1.76 -17.13 -16.94
C PRO A 70 -2.78 -16.47 -17.86
N GLU A 71 -3.86 -17.16 -18.18
CA GLU A 71 -4.95 -16.66 -19.02
C GLU A 71 -5.92 -15.73 -18.31
N ALA A 72 -5.81 -15.56 -16.99
CA ALA A 72 -6.82 -14.86 -16.19
C ALA A 72 -6.64 -13.34 -16.12
N GLY A 73 -5.50 -12.81 -16.55
CA GLY A 73 -5.19 -11.37 -16.52
C GLY A 73 -4.97 -10.82 -15.10
N ILE A 74 -4.43 -11.63 -14.18
CA ILE A 74 -4.31 -11.27 -12.76
C ILE A 74 -3.38 -10.08 -12.55
N LEU A 75 -2.27 -10.02 -13.29
CA LEU A 75 -1.35 -8.90 -13.20
C LEU A 75 -1.73 -7.70 -14.08
N GLU A 76 -2.90 -7.67 -14.69
CA GLU A 76 -3.31 -6.58 -15.56
C GLU A 76 -3.83 -5.35 -14.80
N SER A 77 -3.79 -4.19 -15.48
CA SER A 77 -4.13 -2.88 -14.89
C SER A 77 -5.51 -2.84 -14.23
N PRO A 78 -6.60 -3.37 -14.83
CA PRO A 78 -7.93 -3.32 -14.21
C PRO A 78 -7.98 -4.03 -12.85
N LEU A 79 -7.31 -5.18 -12.73
CA LEU A 79 -7.28 -5.95 -11.50
C LEU A 79 -6.41 -5.28 -10.43
N ARG A 80 -5.24 -4.75 -10.83
CA ARG A 80 -4.39 -3.96 -9.94
C ARG A 80 -5.12 -2.74 -9.37
N GLN A 81 -5.88 -2.02 -10.21
CA GLN A 81 -6.66 -0.86 -9.77
C GLN A 81 -7.74 -1.26 -8.76
N MET A 82 -8.42 -2.41 -8.95
CA MET A 82 -9.39 -2.92 -8.00
C MET A 82 -8.74 -3.27 -6.65
N ALA A 83 -7.57 -3.91 -6.66
CA ALA A 83 -6.81 -4.20 -5.44
C ALA A 83 -6.39 -2.91 -4.72
N VAL A 84 -5.90 -1.90 -5.45
CA VAL A 84 -5.56 -0.59 -4.88
C VAL A 84 -6.77 0.08 -4.23
N ARG A 85 -7.94 0.06 -4.90
CA ARG A 85 -9.19 0.61 -4.33
C ARG A 85 -9.61 -0.12 -3.06
N PHE A 86 -9.51 -1.46 -3.04
CA PHE A 86 -9.80 -2.24 -1.85
C PHE A 86 -8.92 -1.79 -0.68
N PHE A 87 -7.60 -1.67 -0.89
CA PHE A 87 -6.68 -1.23 0.15
C PHE A 87 -6.93 0.22 0.57
N ALA A 88 -7.24 1.12 -0.36
CA ALA A 88 -7.56 2.51 -0.04
C ALA A 88 -8.77 2.64 0.91
N VAL A 89 -9.76 1.75 0.77
CA VAL A 89 -10.99 1.76 1.61
C VAL A 89 -10.79 1.03 2.94
N ASN A 90 -9.98 -0.03 2.97
CA ASN A 90 -9.89 -0.94 4.11
C ASN A 90 -8.63 -0.77 4.98
N ALA A 91 -7.76 0.17 4.64
CA ALA A 91 -6.53 0.40 5.37
C ALA A 91 -6.71 1.17 6.67
N ASP A 92 -5.83 0.87 7.63
CA ASP A 92 -5.69 1.67 8.85
C ASP A 92 -5.16 3.08 8.49
N PRO A 93 -5.91 4.16 8.82
CA PRO A 93 -5.49 5.53 8.59
C PRO A 93 -4.20 5.92 9.34
N ALA A 94 -3.76 5.15 10.34
CA ALA A 94 -2.51 5.38 11.06
C ALA A 94 -1.24 5.17 10.21
N ILE A 95 -1.32 4.53 9.03
CA ILE A 95 -0.21 4.48 8.08
C ILE A 95 -0.33 5.61 7.06
N ILE A 96 0.42 6.66 7.34
CA ILE A 96 0.49 7.92 6.61
C ILE A 96 1.38 7.87 5.34
N GLY A 97 2.05 6.76 5.02
CA GLY A 97 2.82 6.67 3.78
C GLY A 97 3.41 5.30 3.43
N PHE A 98 3.92 5.17 2.21
CA PHE A 98 4.39 3.90 1.62
C PHE A 98 5.46 3.17 2.45
N GLY A 99 6.25 3.90 3.23
CA GLY A 99 7.27 3.34 4.13
C GLY A 99 7.28 3.96 5.52
N ARG A 100 6.19 4.61 5.95
CA ARG A 100 6.13 5.33 7.23
C ARG A 100 4.77 5.23 7.89
N ARG A 101 4.79 5.00 9.20
CA ARG A 101 3.66 5.09 10.11
C ARG A 101 3.66 6.44 10.82
N ALA A 102 2.52 6.83 11.38
CA ALA A 102 2.46 7.99 12.25
C ALA A 102 3.34 7.76 13.48
N GLY A 103 4.27 8.68 13.75
CA GLY A 103 5.25 8.56 14.84
C GLY A 103 6.58 7.89 14.46
N ASP A 104 6.73 7.36 13.24
CA ASP A 104 8.03 6.87 12.78
C ASP A 104 9.02 8.04 12.69
N ALA A 105 10.22 7.84 13.25
CA ALA A 105 11.31 8.79 13.08
C ALA A 105 11.64 8.96 11.58
N PRO A 106 11.91 10.19 11.11
CA PRO A 106 12.30 10.41 9.73
C PRO A 106 13.55 9.58 9.40
N SER A 107 13.52 8.89 8.25
CA SER A 107 14.65 8.08 7.81
C SER A 107 15.91 8.95 7.69
N PRO A 108 17.11 8.39 7.89
CA PRO A 108 18.36 9.16 7.79
C PRO A 108 18.51 9.90 6.46
N ALA A 109 17.99 9.36 5.36
CA ALA A 109 17.97 10.03 4.06
C ALA A 109 17.09 11.30 4.05
N VAL A 110 15.92 11.25 4.68
CA VAL A 110 15.04 12.42 4.79
C VAL A 110 15.53 13.41 5.83
N THR A 111 16.16 12.94 6.91
CA THR A 111 16.86 13.82 7.85
C THR A 111 17.98 14.58 7.15
N ARG A 112 18.79 13.90 6.34
CA ARG A 112 19.85 14.54 5.51
C ARG A 112 19.28 15.52 4.51
N LEU A 113 18.20 15.17 3.80
CA LEU A 113 17.54 16.07 2.86
C LEU A 113 16.96 17.32 3.57
N ALA A 114 16.30 17.14 4.71
CA ALA A 114 15.75 18.24 5.50
C ALA A 114 16.83 19.13 6.12
N GLN A 115 18.01 18.58 6.42
CA GLN A 115 19.18 19.35 6.84
C GLN A 115 19.77 20.13 5.65
N ALA A 116 19.91 19.50 4.48
CA ALA A 116 20.41 20.15 3.27
C ALA A 116 19.53 21.35 2.86
N LEU A 117 18.20 21.17 2.84
CA LEU A 117 17.24 22.23 2.51
C LEU A 117 17.26 23.39 3.51
N ARG A 118 17.44 23.10 4.81
CA ARG A 118 17.62 24.14 5.85
C ARG A 118 18.95 24.89 5.72
N GLY A 119 20.01 24.19 5.28
CA GLY A 119 21.29 24.80 4.95
C GLY A 119 21.19 25.77 3.78
N THR A 120 20.42 25.42 2.74
CA THR A 120 20.20 26.29 1.57
C THR A 120 19.43 27.57 1.92
N GLN A 121 18.41 27.48 2.80
CA GLN A 121 17.67 28.67 3.26
C GLN A 121 18.53 29.65 4.07
N ARG A 122 19.45 29.16 4.91
CA ARG A 122 20.40 30.03 5.63
C ARG A 122 21.41 30.72 4.71
N SER A 123 21.85 30.03 3.65
CA SER A 123 22.79 30.61 2.68
C SER A 123 22.15 31.77 1.91
N ASN A 124 20.87 31.65 1.52
CA ASN A 124 20.15 32.70 0.81
C ASN A 124 19.85 33.92 1.69
N GLN A 125 19.70 33.77 3.01
CA GLN A 125 19.49 34.92 3.91
C GLN A 125 20.77 35.77 4.09
N HIS A 126 21.95 35.16 4.04
CA HIS A 126 23.22 35.89 4.11
C HIS A 126 23.53 36.64 2.82
N THR A 127 23.16 36.12 1.65
CA THR A 127 23.39 36.80 0.37
C THR A 127 22.50 38.03 0.20
N VAL A 128 21.25 37.99 0.67
CA VAL A 128 20.31 39.13 0.53
C VAL A 128 20.71 40.32 1.43
N GLN A 129 21.34 40.09 2.59
CA GLN A 129 21.85 41.18 3.44
C GLN A 129 23.13 41.84 2.90
N GLN A 130 23.89 41.19 2.02
CA GLN A 130 25.09 41.79 1.43
C GLN A 130 24.82 42.63 0.18
N VAL A 131 23.65 42.52 -0.44
CA VAL A 131 23.29 43.29 -1.65
C VAL A 131 22.55 44.60 -1.31
N GLN A 132 22.32 44.88 -0.02
CA GLN A 132 21.64 46.10 0.47
C GLN A 132 22.60 47.13 1.12
N ARG A 133 23.89 47.11 0.80
CA ARG A 133 24.83 48.17 1.20
C ARG A 133 25.39 48.92 0.00
#